data_AF-A0A8T7C1Q7-F1
#
_entry.id   AF-A0A8T7C1Q7-F1
#
_cell.length_a   1.000
_cell.length_b   1.000
_cell.length_c   1.000
_cell.angle_alpha   90.00
_cell.angle_beta   90.00
_cell.angle_gamma   90.00
#
_symmetry.space_group_name_H-M   'P 1'
#
loop_
_entity.id
_entity.type
_entity.pdbx_description
1 polymer ?
#
loop_
_entity_poly.entity_id
_entity_poly.type
_entity_poly.pdbx_seq_one_letter_code
_entity_poly.pdbx_strand_id
1 'polypeptide(L)' 'MDWTAFFSALGLVFIIEGLLPFLSPSRAHKMYTEASRVPLKELRYIGFASMMVGLIVLFFVQ' A
#
# COMPACT_ATOMS: atom_id res chain seq x y z
N MET A 1 -2.38 -24.10 -2.41
CA MET A 1 -2.38 -22.63 -2.29
C MET A 1 -3.72 -22.24 -1.74
N ASP A 2 -3.74 -21.60 -0.58
CA ASP A 2 -4.99 -21.15 0.04
C ASP A 2 -5.43 -19.85 -0.62
N TRP A 3 -6.12 -19.97 -1.76
CA TRP A 3 -6.59 -18.84 -2.56
C TRP A 3 -7.46 -17.88 -1.74
N THR A 4 -8.16 -18.40 -0.73
CA THR A 4 -8.95 -17.63 0.22
C THR A 4 -8.09 -16.61 0.96
N ALA A 5 -6.94 -17.01 1.49
CA ALA A 5 -6.05 -16.11 2.24
C ALA A 5 -5.54 -14.96 1.36
N PHE A 6 -5.22 -15.25 0.09
CA PHE A 6 -4.80 -14.23 -0.88
C PHE A 6 -5.91 -13.21 -1.14
N PHE A 7 -7.13 -13.67 -1.45
CA PHE A 7 -8.27 -12.77 -1.70
C PHE A 7 -8.67 -11.99 -0.44
N SER A 8 -8.57 -12.58 0.75
CA SER A 8 -8.81 -11.88 2.01
C SER A 8 -7.78 -10.77 2.26
N ALA A 9 -6.49 -11.05 2.08
CA ALA A 9 -5.44 -10.03 2.20
C ALA A 9 -5.64 -8.89 1.20
N LEU A 10 -5.98 -9.23 -0.05
CA LEU A 10 -6.27 -8.24 -1.09
C LEU A 10 -7.50 -7.38 -0.74
N GLY A 11 -8.56 -7.99 -0.22
CA GLY A 11 -9.75 -7.26 0.25
C GLY A 11 -9.44 -6.28 1.37
N LEU A 12 -8.60 -6.68 2.33
CA LEU A 12 -8.16 -5.80 3.42
C LEU A 12 -7.35 -4.60 2.90
N VAL A 13 -6.47 -4.80 1.92
CA VAL A 13 -5.72 -3.70 1.29
C VAL A 13 -6.68 -2.69 0.64
N PHE A 14 -7.69 -3.16 -0.11
CA PHE A 14 -8.69 -2.28 -0.70
C PHE A 14 -9.51 -1.49 0.33
N ILE A 15 -9.91 -2.13 1.43
CA ILE A 15 -10.63 -1.46 2.53
C ILE A 15 -9.74 -0.37 3.15
N ILE A 16 -8.48 -0.69 3.46
CA ILE A 16 -7.55 0.26 4.09
C ILE A 16 -7.25 1.43 3.14
N GLU A 17 -6.94 1.17 1.87
CA GLU A 17 -6.68 2.23 0.88
C GLU A 17 -7.92 3.08 0.61
N GLY A 18 -9.12 2.50 0.63
CA GLY A 18 -10.39 3.19 0.44
C GLY A 18 -10.86 3.99 1.66
N LEU A 19 -10.38 3.66 2.86
CA LEU A 19 -10.81 4.30 4.10
C LEU A 19 -10.39 5.78 4.16
N LEU A 20 -9.14 6.09 3.79
CA LEU A 20 -8.61 7.46 3.79
C LEU A 20 -9.39 8.40 2.83
N PRO A 21 -9.60 8.07 1.54
CA PRO A 21 -10.36 8.92 0.64
C PRO A 21 -11.84 9.01 1.02
N PHE A 22 -12.42 7.98 1.64
CA PHE A 22 -13.81 8.00 2.11
C PHE A 22 -14.01 8.91 3.33
N LEU A 23 -13.17 8.80 4.36
CA LEU A 23 -13.29 9.58 5.58
C LEU A 23 -12.80 11.02 5.42
N SER A 24 -11.74 11.24 4.64
CA SER A 24 -11.13 12.56 4.49
C SER A 24 -10.57 12.78 3.09
N PRO A 25 -11.44 13.10 2.11
CA PRO A 25 -11.03 13.29 0.73
C PRO A 25 -10.01 14.43 0.56
N SER A 26 -10.10 15.51 1.35
CA SER A 26 -9.12 16.60 1.32
C SER A 26 -7.73 16.17 1.77
N ARG A 27 -7.62 15.26 2.75
CA ARG A 27 -6.33 14.71 3.19
C ARG A 27 -5.75 13.77 2.14
N ALA A 28 -6.59 12.90 1.58
CA ALA A 28 -6.19 12.01 0.48
C ALA A 28 -5.66 12.82 -0.71
N HIS A 29 -6.41 13.86 -1.14
CA HIS A 29 -5.99 14.73 -2.22
C HIS A 29 -4.64 15.40 -1.94
N LYS A 30 -4.45 15.98 -0.76
CA LYS A 30 -3.18 16.59 -0.36
C LYS A 30 -2.04 15.57 -0.40
N MET A 31 -2.25 14.36 0.12
CA MET A 31 -1.24 13.30 0.11
C MET A 31 -0.84 12.90 -1.30
N TYR A 32 -1.79 12.76 -2.22
CA TYR A 32 -1.50 12.49 -3.63
C TYR A 32 -0.75 13.63 -4.31
N THR A 33 -1.08 14.89 -4.00
CA THR A 33 -0.37 16.06 -4.54
C THR A 33 1.06 16.18 -4.00
N GLU A 34 1.31 15.83 -2.74
CA GLU A 34 2.68 15.80 -2.21
C GLU A 34 3.45 14.61 -2.81
N ALA A 35 2.81 13.45 -2.97
CA ALA A 35 3.43 12.29 -3.61
C ALA A 35 3.82 12.55 -5.07
N SER A 36 3.04 13.36 -5.81
CA SER A 36 3.38 13.72 -7.20
C SER A 36 4.57 14.68 -7.33
N ARG A 37 4.97 15.34 -6.23
CA ARG A 37 6.18 16.19 -6.17
C ARG A 37 7.45 15.38 -5.92
N VAL A 38 7.32 14.16 -5.41
CA VAL A 38 8.47 13.26 -5.19
C VAL A 38 8.96 12.73 -6.55
N PRO A 39 10.27 12.74 -6.83
CA PRO A 39 10.80 12.15 -8.06
C PRO A 39 10.41 10.68 -8.21
N LEU A 40 9.98 10.27 -9.41
CA LEU A 40 9.56 8.89 -9.71
C LEU A 40 10.59 7.83 -9.32
N LYS A 41 11.89 8.16 -9.41
CA LYS A 41 12.98 7.27 -9.01
C LYS A 41 12.94 6.97 -7.50
N GLU A 42 12.76 8.00 -6.67
CA GLU A 42 12.66 7.83 -5.22
C GLU A 42 11.38 7.07 -4.83
N LEU A 43 10.26 7.41 -5.47
CA LEU A 43 8.99 6.73 -5.23
C LEU A 43 9.08 5.21 -5.53
N ARG A 44 9.81 4.84 -6.59
CA ARG A 44 10.08 3.44 -6.93
C ARG A 44 10.96 2.74 -5.89
N TYR A 45 11.98 3.42 -5.35
CA TYR A 45 12.81 2.83 -4.30
C TYR A 45 12.04 2.64 -2.99
N ILE A 46 11.21 3.60 -2.60
CA ILE A 46 10.34 3.48 -1.42
C ILE A 46 9.37 2.30 -1.62
N GLY A 47 8.73 2.21 -2.78
CA GLY A 47 7.86 1.09 -3.13
C GLY A 47 8.59 -0.26 -3.08
N PHE A 48 9.79 -0.32 -3.66
CA PHE A 48 10.61 -1.54 -3.65
C PHE A 48 11.01 -1.95 -2.23
N ALA A 49 11.47 -1.01 -1.41
CA ALA A 49 11.82 -1.27 -0.01
C ALA A 49 10.61 -1.81 0.78
N SER A 50 9.43 -1.19 0.59
CA SER A 50 8.17 -1.65 1.21
C SER A 50 7.81 -3.07 0.77
N MET A 51 7.93 -3.39 -0.52
CA MET A 51 7.69 -4.73 -1.04
C MET A 51 8.66 -5.77 -0.44
N MET A 52 9.94 -5.43 -0.30
CA MET A 52 10.94 -6.32 0.31
C MET A 52 10.65 -6.56 1.79
N VAL A 53 10.29 -5.53 2.54
CA VAL A 53 9.86 -5.69 3.94
C VAL A 53 8.62 -6.59 4.03
N GLY A 54 7.62 -6.37 3.18
CA GLY A 54 6.42 -7.22 3.12
C GLY A 54 6.75 -8.68 2.81
N LEU A 55 7.67 -8.93 1.88
CA LEU A 55 8.11 -10.27 1.53
C LEU A 55 8.86 -10.96 2.68
N ILE A 56 9.72 -10.22 3.38
CA ILE A 56 10.42 -10.72 4.58
C ILE A 56 9.41 -11.06 5.68
N VAL A 57 8.43 -10.19 5.95
CA VAL A 57 7.39 -10.45 6.94
C VAL A 57 6.57 -11.68 6.57
N LEU A 58 6.13 -11.80 5.31
CA LEU A 58 5.41 -12.99 4.85
C LEU A 58 6.24 -14.25 5.03
N PHE A 59 7.54 -14.23 4.70
CA PHE A 59 8.44 -15.37 4.89
C PHE A 59 8.64 -15.79 6.36
N PHE A 60 8.49 -14.87 7.31
CA PHE A 60 8.57 -15.20 8.74
C PHE A 60 7.23 -15.68 9.32
N VAL A 61 6.11 -15.19 8.77
CA VAL A 61 4.76 -15.53 9.26
C VAL A 61 4.23 -16.83 8.61
N GLN A 62 4.63 -17.12 7.37
CA GLN A 62 4.25 -18.28 6.57
C GLN A 62 5.48 -19.11 6.18
#